data_AF-A0A3N5VTE2-F1
#
_entry.id   AF-A0A3N5VTE2-F1
#
_cell.length_a   1.000
_cell.length_b   1.000
_cell.length_c   1.000
_cell.angle_alpha   90.00
_cell.angle_beta   90.00
_cell.angle_gamma   90.00
#
_symmetry.space_group_name_H-M   'P 1'
#
loop_
_entity.id
_entity.type
_entity.pdbx_description
1 polymer ?
#
loop_
_entity_poly.entity_id
_entity_poly.type
_entity_poly.pdbx_seq_one_letter_code
_entity_poly.pdbx_strand_id
1 'polypeptide(L)'
;MPDAGSSAFGQEQNRRVDPFLVDLSQDEDSVMEQILENIQSTPLGVVLKRIASLPEVRREKVLQVRRQITQGRYDVTERLDLALEKVLEDLTA
;
A
#
# COMPACT_ATOMS: atom_id res chain seq x y z
N MET A 1 -63.44 -20.45 1.75
CA MET A 1 -62.95 -19.36 0.89
C MET A 1 -61.48 -19.11 1.26
N PRO A 2 -60.52 -19.35 0.35
CA PRO A 2 -59.09 -19.09 0.57
C PRO A 2 -58.69 -17.72 0.00
N ASP A 3 -57.82 -16.99 0.68
CA ASP A 3 -57.11 -15.85 0.07
C ASP A 3 -55.61 -16.12 0.06
N ALA A 4 -55.09 -16.11 -1.15
CA ALA A 4 -53.70 -16.28 -1.52
C ALA A 4 -52.91 -15.00 -1.24
N GLY A 5 -51.72 -15.16 -0.66
CA GLY A 5 -50.75 -14.09 -0.46
C GLY A 5 -49.34 -14.66 -0.41
N SER A 6 -48.89 -15.17 -1.55
CA SER A 6 -47.55 -15.67 -1.79
C SER A 6 -46.54 -14.50 -1.71
N SER A 7 -45.70 -14.48 -0.67
CA SER A 7 -44.46 -13.70 -0.65
C SER A 7 -43.26 -14.62 -0.88
N ALA A 8 -43.19 -15.18 -2.08
CA ALA A 8 -41.95 -15.67 -2.67
C ALA A 8 -41.08 -14.46 -3.06
N PHE A 9 -40.43 -13.83 -2.07
CA PHE A 9 -39.43 -12.79 -2.32
C PHE A 9 -38.17 -13.05 -1.49
N GLY A 10 -37.19 -13.69 -2.15
CA GLY A 10 -35.78 -13.34 -1.97
C GLY A 10 -35.05 -13.96 -0.78
N GLN A 11 -35.22 -15.26 -0.51
CA GLN A 11 -34.16 -16.02 0.14
C GLN A 11 -33.12 -16.44 -0.90
N GLU A 12 -32.34 -15.50 -1.42
CA GLU A 12 -31.09 -15.84 -2.10
C GLU A 12 -30.21 -14.59 -2.10
N GLN A 13 -28.94 -14.76 -1.73
CA GLN A 13 -27.85 -13.80 -1.88
C GLN A 13 -27.79 -12.67 -0.84
N ASN A 14 -27.19 -12.97 0.31
CA ASN A 14 -26.04 -12.20 0.80
C ASN A 14 -25.38 -12.93 1.97
N ARG A 15 -24.92 -14.16 1.74
CA ARG A 15 -23.80 -14.69 2.54
C ARG A 15 -22.54 -13.98 2.02
N ARG A 16 -22.35 -12.72 2.43
CA ARG A 16 -21.03 -12.06 2.30
C ARG A 16 -20.09 -12.89 3.16
N VAL A 17 -19.35 -13.76 2.52
CA VAL A 17 -18.14 -14.33 3.11
C VAL A 17 -17.15 -13.16 3.14
N ASP A 18 -16.74 -12.75 4.34
CA ASP A 18 -15.64 -11.80 4.47
C ASP A 18 -14.41 -12.40 3.77
N PRO A 19 -13.89 -11.79 2.69
CA PRO A 19 -12.76 -12.35 1.95
C PRO A 19 -11.47 -12.48 2.78
N PHE A 20 -11.47 -11.92 3.99
CA PHE A 20 -10.32 -11.84 4.89
C PHE A 20 -10.30 -12.91 5.99
N LEU A 21 -11.27 -13.84 6.01
CA LEU A 21 -11.40 -14.87 7.06
C LEU A 21 -11.32 -16.29 6.46
N VAL A 22 -10.40 -16.49 5.52
CA VAL A 22 -9.98 -17.82 5.06
C VAL A 22 -8.66 -18.14 5.77
N ASP A 23 -8.52 -19.36 6.29
CA ASP A 23 -7.24 -19.83 6.82
C ASP A 23 -6.30 -20.08 5.63
N LEU A 24 -5.45 -19.09 5.34
CA LEU A 24 -4.70 -18.96 4.07
C LEU A 24 -3.33 -19.65 4.11
N SER A 25 -2.92 -20.32 5.19
CA SER A 25 -1.51 -20.73 5.35
C SER A 25 -0.93 -21.61 4.22
N GLN A 26 -1.73 -22.43 3.52
CA GLN A 26 -1.30 -23.16 2.31
C GLN A 26 -1.66 -22.43 1.01
N ASP A 27 -2.57 -21.47 1.07
CA ASP A 27 -3.06 -20.68 -0.06
C ASP A 27 -2.17 -19.47 -0.33
N GLU A 28 -1.41 -19.00 0.67
CA GLU A 28 -0.50 -17.85 0.55
C GLU A 28 0.58 -18.06 -0.52
N ASP A 29 1.17 -19.26 -0.60
CA ASP A 29 2.18 -19.59 -1.61
C ASP A 29 1.59 -19.60 -3.03
N SER A 30 0.40 -20.20 -3.19
CA SER A 30 -0.35 -20.23 -4.46
C SER A 30 -0.76 -18.82 -4.91
N VAL A 31 -1.25 -18.00 -3.97
CA VAL A 31 -1.60 -16.60 -4.21
C VAL A 31 -0.37 -15.78 -4.59
N MET A 32 0.78 -16.02 -3.94
CA MET A 32 2.04 -15.36 -4.27
C MET A 32 2.50 -15.70 -5.69
N GLU A 33 2.47 -16.98 -6.09
CA GLU A 33 2.79 -17.40 -7.45
C GLU A 33 1.92 -16.69 -8.48
N GLN A 34 0.61 -16.65 -8.26
CA GLN A 34 -0.32 -15.98 -9.16
C GLN A 34 -0.08 -14.46 -9.24
N ILE A 35 0.33 -13.82 -8.14
CA ILE A 35 0.73 -12.41 -8.13
C ILE A 35 1.99 -12.20 -8.98
N LEU A 36 3.00 -13.05 -8.82
CA LEU A 36 4.26 -12.97 -9.54
C LEU A 36 4.08 -13.20 -11.06
N GLU A 37 3.26 -14.17 -11.44
CA GLU A 37 2.90 -14.42 -12.85
C GLU A 37 2.24 -13.20 -13.49
N ASN A 38 1.39 -12.49 -12.73
CA ASN A 38 0.59 -11.38 -13.24
C ASN A 38 1.21 -9.99 -13.02
N ILE A 39 2.41 -9.92 -12.44
CA ILE A 39 3.01 -8.67 -11.96
C ILE A 39 3.35 -7.67 -13.09
N GLN A 40 3.42 -8.14 -14.33
CA GLN A 40 3.69 -7.32 -15.51
C GLN A 40 2.52 -7.28 -16.52
N SER A 41 1.58 -8.21 -16.42
CA SER A 41 0.49 -8.39 -17.40
C SER A 41 -0.79 -7.64 -17.00
N THR A 42 -0.98 -7.36 -15.71
CA THR A 42 -2.19 -6.71 -15.21
C THR A 42 -1.89 -5.28 -14.72
N PRO A 43 -2.85 -4.34 -14.86
CA PRO A 43 -2.70 -2.99 -14.31
C PRO A 43 -2.41 -3.00 -12.80
N LEU A 44 -3.04 -3.93 -12.06
CA LEU A 44 -2.81 -4.11 -10.63
C LEU A 44 -1.39 -4.61 -10.34
N GLY A 45 -0.91 -5.60 -11.09
CA GLY A 45 0.46 -6.11 -10.99
C GLY A 45 1.51 -5.02 -11.20
N VAL A 46 1.31 -4.15 -12.19
CA VAL A 46 2.22 -3.01 -12.43
C VAL A 46 2.23 -2.05 -11.24
N VAL A 47 1.09 -1.81 -10.59
CA VAL A 47 1.01 -0.99 -9.39
C VAL A 47 1.71 -1.67 -8.21
N LEU A 48 1.49 -2.97 -7.98
CA LEU A 48 2.17 -3.73 -6.94
C LEU A 48 3.69 -3.73 -7.12
N LYS A 49 4.18 -3.88 -8.37
CA LYS A 49 5.60 -3.75 -8.71
C LYS A 49 6.14 -2.36 -8.33
N ARG A 50 5.40 -1.29 -8.65
CA ARG A 50 5.79 0.07 -8.29
C ARG A 50 5.84 0.24 -6.78
N ILE A 51 4.85 -0.25 -6.04
CA ILE A 51 4.81 -0.21 -4.58
C ILE A 51 6.01 -0.96 -3.98
N ALA A 52 6.30 -2.16 -4.47
CA ALA A 52 7.44 -2.96 -4.01
C ALA A 52 8.80 -2.30 -4.33
N SER A 53 8.88 -1.48 -5.39
CA SER A 53 10.07 -0.71 -5.73
C SER A 53 10.23 0.59 -4.94
N LEU A 54 9.22 1.00 -4.16
CA LEU A 54 9.34 2.19 -3.34
C LEU A 54 10.41 1.95 -2.27
N PRO A 55 11.35 2.88 -2.08
CA PRO A 55 12.32 2.77 -1.02
C PRO A 55 11.59 2.70 0.33
N GLU A 56 12.16 1.97 1.27
CA GLU A 56 11.61 1.91 2.62
C GLU A 56 11.57 3.33 3.21
N VAL A 57 10.37 3.90 3.29
CA VAL A 57 10.19 5.23 3.85
C VAL A 57 10.24 5.10 5.36
N ARG A 58 11.30 5.66 5.98
CA ARG A 58 11.39 5.86 7.43
C ARG A 58 10.33 6.88 7.89
N ARG A 59 9.06 6.43 7.94
CA ARG A 59 7.86 7.26 8.14
C ARG A 59 7.99 8.18 9.36
N GLU A 60 8.52 7.66 10.46
CA GLU A 60 8.73 8.42 11.69
C GLU A 60 9.67 9.63 11.47
N LYS A 61 10.83 9.40 10.87
CA LYS A 61 11.80 10.45 10.54
C LYS A 61 11.20 11.51 9.62
N VAL A 62 10.42 11.08 8.61
CA VAL A 62 9.74 12.01 7.69
C VAL A 62 8.73 12.89 8.42
N LEU A 63 7.89 12.29 9.27
CA LEU A 63 6.88 13.03 10.03
C LEU A 63 7.51 13.99 11.04
N GLN A 64 8.59 13.58 11.70
CA GLN A 64 9.35 14.42 12.62
C GLN A 64 9.93 15.65 11.90
N VAL A 65 10.60 15.44 10.77
CA VAL A 65 11.20 16.52 9.98
C VAL A 65 10.12 17.47 9.44
N ARG A 66 9.02 16.95 8.89
CA ARG A 66 7.90 17.79 8.44
C ARG A 66 7.37 18.69 9.56
N ARG A 67 7.19 18.14 10.76
CA ARG A 67 6.77 18.91 11.93
C ARG A 67 7.77 20.00 12.30
N GLN A 68 9.06 19.70 12.30
CA GLN A 68 10.11 20.69 12.57
C GLN A 68 10.10 21.83 11.55
N ILE A 69 9.93 21.51 10.26
CA ILE A 69 9.85 22.51 9.18
C ILE A 69 8.63 23.42 9.39
N THR A 70 7.45 22.84 9.58
CA THR A 70 6.20 23.61 9.81
C THR A 70 6.30 24.52 11.04
N GLN A 71 7.06 24.12 12.06
CA GLN A 71 7.23 24.88 13.29
C GLN A 71 8.40 25.88 13.23
N GLY A 72 9.12 25.97 12.10
CA GLY A 72 10.30 26.83 11.98
C GLY A 72 11.48 26.41 12.86
N ARG A 73 11.47 25.18 13.39
CA ARG A 73 12.53 24.62 14.26
C ARG A 73 13.50 23.73 13.50
N TYR A 74 13.37 23.68 12.18
CA TYR A 74 14.26 22.94 11.33
C TYR A 74 15.48 23.80 11.01
N ASP A 75 16.65 23.40 11.48
CA ASP A 75 17.89 24.10 11.13
C ASP A 75 18.27 23.78 9.69
N VAL A 76 18.12 24.78 8.83
CA VAL A 76 18.46 24.72 7.41
C VAL A 76 19.95 24.95 7.20
N THR A 77 20.61 25.74 8.05
CA THR A 77 21.97 26.23 7.82
C THR A 77 22.97 25.09 7.92
N GLU A 78 22.96 24.35 9.04
CA GLU A 78 23.83 23.19 9.25
C GLU A 78 23.60 22.08 8.21
N ARG A 79 22.35 21.95 7.76
CA ARG A 79 21.96 20.90 6.79
C ARG A 79 22.24 21.28 5.34
N LEU A 80 22.40 22.57 5.04
CA LEU A 80 22.76 23.05 3.72
C LEU A 80 24.21 22.66 3.39
N ASP A 81 25.12 22.82 4.34
CA ASP A 81 26.53 22.47 4.17
C ASP A 81 26.69 20.97 3.89
N LEU A 82 26.01 20.13 4.69
CA LEU A 82 25.95 18.68 4.45
C LEU A 82 25.33 18.33 3.08
N ALA A 83 24.30 19.05 2.64
CA ALA A 83 23.69 18.82 1.33
C ALA A 83 24.65 19.19 0.19
N LEU A 84 25.38 20.30 0.33
CA LEU A 84 26.39 20.73 -0.63
C LEU A 84 27.53 19.72 -0.71
N GLU A 85 28.06 19.23 0.41
CA GLU A 85 29.09 18.18 0.43
C GLU A 85 28.64 16.93 -0.33
N LYS A 86 27.40 16.47 -0.10
CA LYS A 86 26.85 15.30 -0.78
C LYS A 86 26.70 15.49 -2.28
N VAL A 87 26.22 16.67 -2.70
CA VAL A 87 26.11 17.00 -4.13
C VAL A 87 27.49 17.06 -4.79
N LEU A 88 28.49 17.62 -4.10
CA LEU A 88 29.86 17.67 -4.62
C LEU A 88 30.48 16.27 -4.71
N GLU A 89 30.26 15.40 -3.73
CA GLU A 89 30.67 13.99 -3.76
C GLU A 89 30.07 13.27 -4.97
N ASP A 90 28.76 13.41 -5.21
CA ASP A 90 28.06 12.77 -6.33
C ASP A 90 28.53 13.29 -7.71
N LEU A 91 28.98 14.55 -7.82
CA LEU A 91 29.45 15.14 -9.08
C LEU A 91 30.92 14.87 -9.39
N THR A 92 31.71 14.50 -8.38
CA THR A 92 33.16 14.29 -8.51
C THR A 92 33.57 12.81 -8.47
N ALA A 93 32.64 11.91 -8.13
CA ALA A 93 32.76 10.46 -8.23
C ALA A 93 32.45 9.94 -9.65
#